data_AF-A0A8J4VWS2-F1
#
_entry.id   AF-A0A8J4VWS2-F1
#
_cell.length_a   1.000
_cell.length_b   1.000
_cell.length_c   1.000
_cell.angle_alpha   90.00
_cell.angle_beta   90.00
_cell.angle_gamma   90.00
#
_symmetry.space_group_name_H-M   'P 1'
#
loop_
_entity.id
_entity.type
_entity.pdbx_description
1 polymer ?
#
loop_
_entity_poly.entity_id
_entity_poly.type
_entity_poly.pdbx_seq_one_letter_code
_entity_poly.pdbx_strand_id
1 'polypeptide(L)'
;MAEEHLDVLTKSGHKTGISKPRGDVHRDGDYHRAVHMWIFAENTQQLLLQRRADCKDSWPGLWDISSAGHISAGDSSLVTARRELQEELGIVLPKDAFEMIFIFLQECVINDGKYINNEFNDVYFVTTLDPIPLEAFSLQESEVSAVKYISYGEYRSLLAKEDPDYVPYDVNGQYGRLFDIIEQRYKENTVARSLALQKQLRCYASVSLNAELTGVTDADREALVLLVKAATIMDEIFNLQVWYSNPVLRDWLKEHADASELDKLKWMYYVINKSPWSCLDEDEAFLTTADSAIKLLPEATQQVTGWKGLEYRAAFPMLKPPGANFYPPDMDKKEFELWKDSLTKDKQDATGFFNVIKRHSEFGLELFLSNDRADVTNHFVDSTHDLCIVPFSQEYKPFLKKAAELLFKAGDLTSSSSLKRLLHSKANAFLSNDYYDSDIAWMELDSKLDVTIGPYETYEDALFGYKATFEAFIGVRDDKATAQLKLFGDNLRILEKNLPMDSIYKSEDVIAAPIRVVQLLYNAGDVKGPQTVAFNLPNDERIVNDRGTSMVMLKNVSEAKFKHILQPISDVCITKEQQELVDFESFFTHTICHECCHGIGPHTITLPNGQKSTVRLGWRSSPFPSLLARATKF
;
A
#
# COMPACT_ATOMS: atom_id res chain seq x y z
N MET A 1 -27.12 -31.26 4.89
CA MET A 1 -26.16 -30.13 4.76
C MET A 1 -26.84 -29.08 3.91
N ALA A 2 -26.65 -27.79 4.20
CA ALA A 2 -27.10 -26.74 3.29
C ALA A 2 -26.39 -26.92 1.94
N GLU A 3 -27.08 -26.62 0.84
CA GLU A 3 -26.51 -26.76 -0.50
C GLU A 3 -25.50 -25.62 -0.74
N GLU A 4 -24.24 -25.97 -0.97
CA GLU A 4 -23.15 -25.01 -1.23
C GLU A 4 -23.45 -24.23 -2.53
N HIS A 5 -23.37 -22.90 -2.45
CA HIS A 5 -23.57 -22.01 -3.58
C HIS A 5 -22.25 -21.36 -3.96
N LEU A 6 -22.01 -21.19 -5.27
CA LEU A 6 -20.82 -20.55 -5.81
C LEU A 6 -21.20 -19.31 -6.62
N ASP A 7 -20.33 -18.29 -6.59
CA ASP A 7 -20.47 -17.10 -7.43
C ASP A 7 -20.14 -17.45 -8.90
N VAL A 8 -21.04 -17.10 -9.83
CA VAL A 8 -20.82 -17.25 -11.27
C VAL A 8 -20.00 -16.08 -11.79
N LEU A 9 -18.98 -16.40 -12.58
CA LEU A 9 -18.06 -15.46 -13.18
C LEU A 9 -18.25 -15.35 -14.69
N THR A 10 -17.72 -14.28 -15.25
CA THR A 10 -17.46 -14.19 -16.68
C THR A 10 -16.27 -15.07 -17.06
N LYS A 11 -16.10 -15.34 -18.36
CA LYS A 11 -14.90 -15.99 -18.91
C LYS A 11 -13.59 -15.22 -18.63
N SER A 12 -13.67 -13.95 -18.23
CA SER A 12 -12.52 -13.14 -17.81
C SER A 12 -12.31 -13.13 -16.28
N GLY A 13 -13.07 -13.93 -15.53
CA GLY A 13 -12.93 -14.08 -14.07
C GLY A 13 -13.65 -13.02 -13.22
N HIS A 14 -14.47 -12.16 -13.83
CA HIS A 14 -15.19 -11.11 -13.10
C HIS A 14 -16.53 -11.60 -12.55
N LYS A 15 -16.93 -11.18 -11.35
CA LYS A 15 -18.23 -11.55 -10.77
C LYS A 15 -19.40 -11.05 -11.62
N THR A 16 -20.34 -11.94 -11.92
CA THR A 16 -21.59 -11.60 -12.63
C THR A 16 -22.66 -11.01 -11.72
N GLY A 17 -22.59 -11.30 -10.41
CA GLY A 17 -23.64 -11.00 -9.43
C GLY A 17 -24.71 -12.09 -9.30
N ILE A 18 -24.53 -13.23 -9.98
CA ILE A 18 -25.38 -14.42 -9.89
C ILE A 18 -24.62 -15.48 -9.08
N SER A 19 -25.30 -16.16 -8.16
CA SER A 19 -24.81 -17.38 -7.51
C SER A 19 -25.72 -18.57 -7.83
N LYS A 20 -25.15 -19.77 -7.87
CA LYS A 20 -25.85 -21.03 -8.16
C LYS A 20 -25.39 -22.14 -7.24
N PRO A 21 -26.22 -23.16 -6.97
CA PRO A 21 -25.76 -24.40 -6.36
C PRO A 21 -24.54 -24.99 -7.08
N ARG A 22 -23.58 -25.53 -6.34
CA ARG A 22 -22.36 -26.13 -6.90
C ARG A 22 -22.65 -27.17 -7.99
N GLY A 23 -23.68 -28.00 -7.81
CA GLY A 23 -24.07 -29.00 -8.81
C GLY A 23 -24.53 -28.38 -10.14
N ASP A 24 -25.23 -27.26 -10.09
CA ASP A 24 -25.71 -26.54 -11.27
C ASP A 24 -24.58 -25.85 -12.03
N VAL A 25 -23.63 -25.25 -11.31
CA VAL A 25 -22.42 -24.63 -11.88
C VAL A 25 -21.65 -25.63 -12.74
N HIS A 26 -21.41 -26.83 -12.23
CA HIS A 26 -20.67 -27.87 -12.94
C HIS A 26 -21.46 -28.54 -14.07
N ARG A 27 -22.79 -28.61 -13.96
CA ARG A 27 -23.66 -29.09 -15.04
C ARG A 27 -23.67 -28.10 -16.21
N ASP A 28 -23.80 -26.82 -15.90
CA ASP A 28 -23.96 -25.75 -16.90
C ASP A 28 -22.59 -25.30 -17.47
N GLY A 29 -21.49 -25.63 -16.79
CA GLY A 29 -20.14 -25.19 -17.17
C GLY A 29 -19.91 -23.72 -16.86
N ASP A 30 -20.53 -23.19 -15.82
CA ASP A 30 -20.34 -21.81 -15.41
C ASP A 30 -18.94 -21.59 -14.85
N TYR A 31 -18.34 -20.46 -15.21
CA TYR A 31 -17.04 -20.06 -14.66
C TYR A 31 -17.21 -19.75 -13.17
N HIS A 32 -16.34 -20.27 -12.32
CA HIS A 32 -16.37 -20.08 -10.87
C HIS A 32 -14.95 -20.04 -10.30
N ARG A 33 -14.78 -19.87 -8.98
CA ARG A 33 -13.46 -19.80 -8.34
C ARG A 33 -13.23 -20.91 -7.31
N ALA A 34 -11.98 -21.29 -7.19
CA ALA A 34 -11.45 -22.10 -6.10
C ALA A 34 -10.10 -21.56 -5.65
N VAL A 35 -9.65 -22.07 -4.51
CA VAL A 35 -8.35 -21.77 -3.91
C VAL A 35 -7.49 -23.02 -3.90
N HIS A 36 -6.22 -22.85 -4.19
CA HIS A 36 -5.23 -23.92 -4.17
C HIS A 36 -4.07 -23.53 -3.25
N MET A 37 -3.86 -24.31 -2.19
CA MET A 37 -2.86 -24.01 -1.17
C MET A 37 -1.68 -24.96 -1.27
N TRP A 38 -0.49 -24.38 -1.16
CA TRP A 38 0.76 -25.11 -1.10
C TRP A 38 1.52 -24.75 0.17
N ILE A 39 1.84 -25.75 0.99
CA ILE A 39 2.74 -25.62 2.12
C ILE A 39 4.12 -26.14 1.71
N PHE A 40 5.11 -25.27 1.84
CA PHE A 40 6.50 -25.57 1.54
C PHE A 40 7.38 -25.40 2.78
N ALA A 41 8.09 -26.46 3.14
CA ALA A 41 9.09 -26.44 4.20
C ALA A 41 10.45 -26.01 3.62
N GLU A 42 10.88 -24.80 3.97
CA GLU A 42 12.07 -24.12 3.43
C GLU A 42 13.36 -24.90 3.70
N ASN A 43 13.61 -25.34 4.93
CA ASN A 43 14.87 -25.98 5.31
C ASN A 43 15.06 -27.36 4.65
N THR A 44 13.98 -28.10 4.45
CA THR A 44 14.02 -29.43 3.81
C THR A 44 13.73 -29.40 2.32
N GLN A 45 13.28 -28.26 1.78
CA GLN A 45 12.87 -28.08 0.39
C GLN A 45 11.76 -29.07 -0.02
N GLN A 46 10.79 -29.28 0.88
CA GLN A 46 9.70 -30.24 0.69
C GLN A 46 8.35 -29.55 0.58
N LEU A 47 7.46 -30.12 -0.24
CA LEU A 47 6.05 -29.77 -0.31
C LEU A 47 5.23 -30.75 0.53
N LEU A 48 4.23 -30.23 1.22
CA LEU A 48 3.20 -31.04 1.85
C LEU A 48 2.16 -31.45 0.80
N LEU A 49 1.90 -32.74 0.68
CA LEU A 49 0.82 -33.29 -0.13
C LEU A 49 -0.22 -33.96 0.76
N GLN A 50 -1.48 -33.89 0.32
CA GLN A 50 -2.57 -34.64 0.94
C GLN A 50 -2.99 -35.81 0.06
N ARG A 51 -3.43 -36.91 0.66
CA ARG A 51 -4.07 -38.02 -0.05
C ARG A 51 -5.57 -37.83 0.05
N ARG A 52 -6.22 -37.64 -1.10
CA ARG A 52 -7.67 -37.43 -1.19
C ARG A 52 -8.41 -38.65 -0.66
N ALA A 53 -9.49 -38.43 0.09
CA ALA A 53 -10.32 -39.51 0.60
C ALA A 53 -10.93 -40.34 -0.53
N ASP A 54 -11.10 -41.64 -0.30
CA ASP A 54 -11.65 -42.58 -1.31
C ASP A 54 -13.10 -42.24 -1.69
N CYS A 55 -13.81 -41.47 -0.86
CA CYS A 55 -15.18 -41.03 -1.11
C CYS A 55 -15.30 -39.74 -1.95
N LYS A 56 -14.19 -39.15 -2.42
CA LYS A 56 -14.23 -37.92 -3.23
C LYS A 56 -14.71 -38.20 -4.65
N ASP A 57 -15.52 -37.28 -5.19
CA ASP A 57 -16.06 -37.36 -6.54
C ASP A 57 -15.01 -37.19 -7.65
N SER A 58 -13.85 -36.60 -7.32
CA SER A 58 -12.73 -36.37 -8.22
C SER A 58 -11.43 -36.88 -7.61
N TRP A 59 -10.70 -37.67 -8.40
CA TRP A 59 -9.38 -38.22 -8.08
C TRP A 59 -9.28 -38.94 -6.71
N PRO A 60 -10.21 -39.84 -6.35
CA PRO A 60 -10.20 -40.51 -5.05
C PRO A 60 -8.91 -41.31 -4.84
N GLY A 61 -8.34 -41.23 -3.64
CA GLY A 61 -7.17 -42.00 -3.23
C GLY A 61 -5.83 -41.52 -3.78
N LEU A 62 -5.80 -40.50 -4.66
CA LEU A 62 -4.56 -39.93 -5.22
C LEU A 62 -3.93 -38.87 -4.30
N TRP A 63 -2.62 -38.70 -4.45
CA TRP A 63 -1.87 -37.60 -3.82
C TRP A 63 -2.08 -36.30 -4.59
N ASP A 64 -2.43 -35.25 -3.85
CA ASP A 64 -2.82 -33.94 -4.33
C ASP A 64 -2.06 -32.83 -3.58
N ILE A 65 -2.27 -31.58 -3.98
CA ILE A 65 -1.72 -30.38 -3.34
C ILE A 65 -2.10 -30.29 -1.85
N SER A 66 -1.52 -29.35 -1.11
CA SER A 66 -1.69 -29.33 0.35
C SER A 66 -3.15 -29.21 0.78
N SER A 67 -3.91 -28.32 0.14
CA SER A 67 -5.36 -28.18 0.36
C SER A 67 -6.00 -27.48 -0.85
N ALA A 68 -7.29 -27.74 -1.12
CA ALA A 68 -8.02 -27.17 -2.25
C ALA A 68 -9.52 -27.07 -1.95
N GLY A 69 -10.17 -25.96 -2.32
CA GLY A 69 -11.62 -25.85 -2.12
C GLY A 69 -12.27 -24.73 -2.92
N HIS A 70 -13.59 -24.83 -3.13
CA HIS A 70 -14.33 -23.81 -3.86
C HIS A 70 -14.55 -22.58 -2.99
N ILE A 71 -14.61 -21.41 -3.62
CA ILE A 71 -14.99 -20.19 -2.93
C ILE A 71 -16.52 -20.12 -2.90
N SER A 72 -17.08 -20.26 -1.69
CA SER A 72 -18.52 -20.07 -1.45
C SER A 72 -18.98 -18.69 -1.92
N ALA A 73 -20.24 -18.60 -2.37
CA ALA A 73 -20.83 -17.35 -2.81
C ALA A 73 -20.72 -16.26 -1.73
N GLY A 74 -20.11 -15.13 -2.08
CA GLY A 74 -19.85 -14.02 -1.16
C GLY A 74 -18.55 -14.10 -0.34
N ASP A 75 -17.89 -15.26 -0.26
CA ASP A 75 -16.62 -15.38 0.44
C ASP A 75 -15.46 -14.74 -0.35
N SER A 76 -14.40 -14.39 0.37
CA SER A 76 -13.13 -13.98 -0.23
C SER A 76 -12.19 -15.17 -0.41
N SER A 77 -11.34 -15.08 -1.42
CA SER A 77 -10.28 -16.03 -1.72
C SER A 77 -9.41 -16.36 -0.49
N LEU A 78 -8.93 -15.35 0.24
CA LEU A 78 -8.06 -15.59 1.40
C LEU A 78 -8.82 -16.19 2.59
N VAL A 79 -10.09 -15.81 2.81
CA VAL A 79 -10.92 -16.43 3.85
C VAL A 79 -11.16 -17.90 3.55
N THR A 80 -11.51 -18.23 2.29
CA THR A 80 -11.66 -19.62 1.85
C THR A 80 -10.35 -20.40 2.02
N ALA A 81 -9.21 -19.87 1.60
CA ALA A 81 -7.92 -20.55 1.74
C ALA A 81 -7.59 -20.89 3.20
N ARG A 82 -7.91 -20.00 4.14
CA ARG A 82 -7.71 -20.22 5.59
C ARG A 82 -8.70 -21.24 6.15
N ARG A 83 -9.96 -21.19 5.72
CA ARG A 83 -11.01 -22.13 6.13
C ARG A 83 -10.69 -23.55 5.66
N GLU A 84 -10.42 -23.74 4.36
CA GLU A 84 -10.12 -25.06 3.78
C GLU A 84 -8.88 -25.67 4.45
N LEU A 85 -7.83 -24.88 4.69
CA LEU A 85 -6.64 -25.36 5.39
C LEU A 85 -6.94 -25.79 6.85
N GLN A 86 -7.85 -25.10 7.53
CA GLN A 86 -8.28 -25.46 8.87
C GLN A 86 -9.16 -26.72 8.84
N GLU A 87 -10.11 -26.81 7.92
CA GLU A 87 -11.07 -27.91 7.83
C GLU A 87 -10.39 -29.21 7.40
N GLU A 88 -9.60 -29.18 6.32
CA GLU A 88 -8.97 -30.37 5.75
C GLU A 88 -7.79 -30.88 6.60
N LEU A 89 -6.96 -29.96 7.11
CA LEU A 89 -5.67 -30.29 7.74
C LEU A 89 -5.58 -29.93 9.23
N GLY A 90 -6.52 -29.14 9.76
CA GLY A 90 -6.45 -28.64 11.13
C GLY A 90 -5.40 -27.55 11.36
N ILE A 91 -4.96 -26.86 10.30
CA ILE A 91 -3.94 -25.79 10.41
C ILE A 91 -4.61 -24.42 10.41
N VAL A 92 -4.34 -23.64 11.46
CA VAL A 92 -4.79 -22.26 11.62
C VAL A 92 -3.62 -21.31 11.44
N LEU A 93 -3.67 -20.53 10.36
CA LEU A 93 -2.66 -19.53 10.04
C LEU A 93 -3.29 -18.12 9.90
N PRO A 94 -2.55 -17.07 10.31
CA PRO A 94 -2.94 -15.68 10.07
C PRO A 94 -2.84 -15.33 8.58
N LYS A 95 -3.52 -14.25 8.18
CA LYS A 95 -3.58 -13.79 6.78
C LYS A 95 -2.22 -13.53 6.15
N ASP A 96 -1.24 -13.14 6.96
CA ASP A 96 0.11 -12.84 6.52
C ASP A 96 0.98 -14.08 6.30
N ALA A 97 0.47 -15.30 6.50
CA ALA A 97 1.17 -16.53 6.11
C ALA A 97 0.98 -16.88 4.63
N PHE A 98 0.00 -16.28 3.96
CA PHE A 98 -0.47 -16.67 2.64
C PHE A 98 0.01 -15.68 1.57
N GLU A 99 0.87 -16.15 0.68
CA GLU A 99 1.28 -15.41 -0.51
C GLU A 99 0.41 -15.83 -1.70
N MET A 100 -0.38 -14.92 -2.26
CA MET A 100 -1.02 -15.18 -3.56
C MET A 100 0.04 -15.06 -4.66
N ILE A 101 0.36 -16.17 -5.33
CA ILE A 101 1.44 -16.22 -6.32
C ILE A 101 0.94 -16.03 -7.76
N PHE A 102 -0.22 -16.58 -8.10
CA PHE A 102 -0.88 -16.37 -9.40
C PHE A 102 -2.31 -16.90 -9.40
N ILE A 103 -3.08 -16.46 -10.40
CA ILE A 103 -4.42 -16.99 -10.72
C ILE A 103 -4.34 -17.63 -12.11
N PHE A 104 -4.99 -18.77 -12.29
CA PHE A 104 -5.13 -19.37 -13.62
C PHE A 104 -6.49 -20.04 -13.82
N LEU A 105 -6.95 -20.07 -15.07
CA LEU A 105 -8.15 -20.79 -15.46
C LEU A 105 -7.81 -22.24 -15.81
N GLN A 106 -8.50 -23.18 -15.17
CA GLN A 106 -8.50 -24.60 -15.52
C GLN A 106 -9.86 -24.97 -16.13
N GLU A 107 -9.83 -25.43 -17.38
CA GLU A 107 -11.02 -25.95 -18.07
C GLU A 107 -10.84 -27.47 -18.21
N CYS A 108 -11.68 -28.26 -17.53
CA CYS A 108 -11.68 -29.71 -17.65
C CYS A 108 -13.09 -30.28 -17.70
N VAL A 109 -13.24 -31.42 -18.38
CA VAL A 109 -14.51 -32.14 -18.47
C VAL A 109 -14.27 -33.57 -18.02
N ILE A 110 -14.92 -33.95 -16.92
CA ILE A 110 -14.79 -35.29 -16.31
C ILE A 110 -16.15 -35.99 -16.25
N ASN A 111 -16.16 -37.25 -15.81
CA ASN A 111 -17.37 -38.07 -15.65
C ASN A 111 -18.22 -38.17 -16.93
N ASP A 112 -17.58 -38.50 -18.06
CA ASP A 112 -18.22 -38.67 -19.38
C ASP A 112 -19.04 -37.45 -19.85
N GLY A 113 -18.55 -36.24 -19.56
CA GLY A 113 -19.19 -34.99 -20.01
C GLY A 113 -20.24 -34.43 -19.05
N LYS A 114 -20.43 -35.04 -17.87
CA LYS A 114 -21.43 -34.61 -16.88
C LYS A 114 -20.91 -33.58 -15.87
N TYR A 115 -19.60 -33.41 -15.80
CA TYR A 115 -18.96 -32.45 -14.90
C TYR A 115 -18.03 -31.56 -15.73
N ILE A 116 -18.45 -30.32 -15.95
CA ILE A 116 -17.70 -29.31 -16.69
C ILE A 116 -17.11 -28.34 -15.66
N ASN A 117 -15.80 -28.44 -15.43
CA ASN A 117 -15.08 -27.58 -14.51
C ASN A 117 -14.44 -26.42 -15.28
N ASN A 118 -14.92 -25.19 -15.06
CA ASN A 118 -14.36 -23.97 -15.62
C ASN A 118 -13.91 -23.06 -14.48
N GLU A 119 -12.81 -23.44 -13.84
CA GLU A 119 -12.44 -22.96 -12.51
C GLU A 119 -11.24 -22.01 -12.57
N PHE A 120 -11.41 -20.80 -12.04
CA PHE A 120 -10.31 -19.90 -11.75
C PHE A 120 -9.70 -20.26 -10.40
N ASN A 121 -8.45 -20.69 -10.44
CA ASN A 121 -7.71 -21.16 -9.29
C ASN A 121 -6.79 -20.07 -8.77
N ASP A 122 -7.14 -19.55 -7.59
CA ASP A 122 -6.32 -18.61 -6.84
C ASP A 122 -5.27 -19.40 -6.05
N VAL A 123 -4.01 -19.33 -6.46
CA VAL A 123 -2.93 -20.14 -5.88
C VAL A 123 -2.24 -19.39 -4.76
N TYR A 124 -2.30 -19.96 -3.56
CA TYR A 124 -1.60 -19.47 -2.37
C TYR A 124 -0.42 -20.36 -2.00
N PHE A 125 0.63 -19.70 -1.51
CA PHE A 125 1.85 -20.33 -1.05
C PHE A 125 2.12 -19.95 0.41
N VAL A 126 2.28 -20.96 1.25
CA VAL A 126 2.63 -20.86 2.67
C VAL A 126 4.04 -21.42 2.83
N THR A 127 4.96 -20.62 3.36
CA THR A 127 6.33 -21.05 3.63
C THR A 127 6.52 -21.31 5.12
N THR A 128 6.74 -22.57 5.49
CA THR A 128 7.16 -22.98 6.83
C THR A 128 8.68 -23.14 6.86
N LEU A 129 9.30 -23.00 8.03
CA LEU A 129 10.74 -23.25 8.16
C LEU A 129 11.05 -24.74 8.04
N ASP A 130 10.33 -25.55 8.82
CA ASP A 130 10.49 -27.00 8.85
C ASP A 130 9.16 -27.71 8.55
N PRO A 131 9.20 -29.02 8.23
CA PRO A 131 8.00 -29.84 8.11
C PRO A 131 7.18 -29.84 9.40
N ILE A 132 5.85 -29.72 9.28
CA ILE A 132 4.92 -29.91 10.39
C ILE A 132 4.94 -31.40 10.77
N PRO A 133 5.10 -31.75 12.07
CA PRO A 133 5.00 -33.15 12.50
C PRO A 133 3.68 -33.78 12.07
N LEU A 134 3.71 -35.04 11.60
CA LEU A 134 2.51 -35.69 11.02
C LEU A 134 1.39 -35.86 12.06
N GLU A 135 1.75 -36.01 13.34
CA GLU A 135 0.82 -36.06 14.47
C GLU A 135 0.20 -34.71 14.85
N ALA A 136 0.68 -33.59 14.29
CA ALA A 136 0.12 -32.27 14.57
C ALA A 136 -1.15 -31.97 13.75
N PHE A 137 -1.39 -32.72 12.68
CA PHE A 137 -2.51 -32.52 11.77
C PHE A 137 -3.82 -33.07 12.36
N SER A 138 -4.92 -32.37 12.10
CA SER A 138 -6.28 -32.87 12.37
C SER A 138 -6.98 -33.08 11.04
N LEU A 139 -6.89 -34.30 10.48
CA LEU A 139 -7.43 -34.58 9.16
C LEU A 139 -8.95 -34.77 9.20
N GLN A 140 -9.66 -34.09 8.29
CA GLN A 140 -11.07 -34.37 8.06
C GLN A 140 -11.20 -35.64 7.21
N GLU A 141 -11.66 -36.74 7.82
CA GLU A 141 -11.70 -38.07 7.19
C GLU A 141 -12.50 -38.13 5.86
N SER A 142 -13.52 -37.28 5.70
CA SER A 142 -14.31 -37.20 4.46
C SER A 142 -13.57 -36.54 3.30
N GLU A 143 -12.47 -35.85 3.59
CA GLU A 143 -11.70 -35.04 2.64
C GLU A 143 -10.29 -35.62 2.44
N VAL A 144 -9.62 -35.97 3.53
CA VAL A 144 -8.20 -36.32 3.57
C VAL A 144 -7.97 -37.62 4.30
N SER A 145 -7.26 -38.55 3.67
CA SER A 145 -6.91 -39.86 4.26
C SER A 145 -5.49 -39.91 4.81
N ALA A 146 -4.57 -39.09 4.31
CA ALA A 146 -3.19 -39.02 4.78
C ALA A 146 -2.50 -37.74 4.32
N VAL A 147 -1.38 -37.39 4.94
CA VAL A 147 -0.47 -36.34 4.48
C VAL A 147 0.96 -36.85 4.41
N LYS A 148 1.77 -36.28 3.51
CA LYS A 148 3.22 -36.57 3.43
C LYS A 148 4.00 -35.36 2.94
N TYR A 149 5.28 -35.32 3.31
CA TYR A 149 6.25 -34.41 2.70
C TYR A 149 7.03 -35.11 1.60
N ILE A 150 7.25 -34.41 0.50
CA ILE A 150 8.06 -34.87 -0.64
C ILE A 150 8.93 -33.72 -1.14
N SER A 151 10.15 -34.01 -1.62
CA SER A 151 10.98 -32.97 -2.23
C SER A 151 10.25 -32.36 -3.43
N TYR A 152 10.28 -31.03 -3.59
CA TYR A 152 9.62 -30.39 -4.73
C TYR A 152 10.18 -30.90 -6.08
N GLY A 153 11.47 -31.22 -6.14
CA GLY A 153 12.11 -31.77 -7.34
C GLY A 153 11.68 -33.20 -7.65
N GLU A 154 11.52 -34.03 -6.61
CA GLU A 154 10.99 -35.39 -6.76
C GLU A 154 9.54 -35.35 -7.23
N TYR A 155 8.71 -34.50 -6.61
CA TYR A 155 7.32 -34.33 -7.00
C TYR A 155 7.18 -33.83 -8.45
N ARG A 156 7.96 -32.82 -8.86
CA ARG A 156 8.03 -32.36 -10.25
C ARG A 156 8.39 -33.51 -11.20
N SER A 157 9.33 -34.38 -10.81
CA SER A 157 9.69 -35.55 -11.62
C SER A 157 8.58 -36.60 -11.72
N LEU A 158 7.79 -36.81 -10.67
CA LEU A 158 6.70 -37.78 -10.67
C LEU A 158 5.53 -37.29 -11.54
N LEU A 159 5.17 -36.01 -11.42
CA LEU A 159 4.18 -35.38 -12.29
C LEU A 159 4.62 -35.42 -13.77
N ALA A 160 5.90 -35.13 -14.05
CA ALA A 160 6.44 -35.22 -15.42
C ALA A 160 6.42 -36.64 -16.02
N LYS A 161 6.33 -37.67 -15.18
CA LYS A 161 6.21 -39.08 -15.57
C LYS A 161 4.76 -39.57 -15.60
N GLU A 162 3.80 -38.70 -15.29
CA GLU A 162 2.38 -39.04 -15.17
C GLU A 162 2.16 -40.21 -14.19
N ASP A 163 2.84 -40.18 -13.04
CA ASP A 163 2.72 -41.23 -12.03
C ASP A 163 1.25 -41.38 -11.57
N PRO A 164 0.66 -42.58 -11.66
CA PRO A 164 -0.77 -42.78 -11.45
C PRO A 164 -1.21 -42.59 -9.98
N ASP A 165 -0.29 -42.54 -9.02
CA ASP A 165 -0.61 -42.29 -7.61
C ASP A 165 -0.88 -40.80 -7.33
N TYR A 166 -0.71 -39.91 -8.31
CA TYR A 166 -0.78 -38.45 -8.16
C TYR A 166 -1.82 -37.82 -9.09
N VAL A 167 -2.43 -36.71 -8.64
CA VAL A 167 -3.30 -35.90 -9.50
C VAL A 167 -2.48 -35.35 -10.69
N PRO A 168 -2.95 -35.48 -11.95
CA PRO A 168 -2.12 -35.24 -13.13
C PRO A 168 -1.99 -33.75 -13.45
N TYR A 169 -1.18 -33.04 -12.68
CA TYR A 169 -0.86 -31.63 -12.94
C TYR A 169 0.22 -31.46 -14.01
N ASP A 170 -0.01 -30.55 -14.95
CA ASP A 170 0.94 -30.23 -16.02
C ASP A 170 2.15 -29.43 -15.48
N VAL A 171 3.31 -30.07 -15.48
CA VAL A 171 4.60 -29.49 -15.06
C VAL A 171 5.13 -28.42 -16.02
N ASN A 172 4.63 -28.37 -17.25
CA ASN A 172 4.94 -27.32 -18.23
C ASN A 172 3.82 -26.27 -18.30
N GLY A 173 2.71 -26.50 -17.60
CA GLY A 173 1.57 -25.62 -17.50
C GLY A 173 1.70 -24.64 -16.34
N GLN A 174 0.56 -24.27 -15.75
CA GLN A 174 0.51 -23.22 -14.72
C GLN A 174 1.23 -23.63 -13.43
N TYR A 175 1.19 -24.90 -13.04
CA TYR A 175 1.94 -25.40 -11.88
C TYR A 175 3.45 -25.52 -12.12
N GLY A 176 3.90 -25.58 -13.38
CA GLY A 176 5.31 -25.39 -13.73
C GLY A 176 5.87 -24.09 -13.15
N ARG A 177 5.07 -23.01 -13.20
CA ARG A 177 5.44 -21.70 -12.66
C ARG A 177 5.72 -21.72 -11.16
N LEU A 178 4.99 -22.54 -10.38
CA LEU A 178 5.24 -22.68 -8.95
C LEU A 178 6.63 -23.25 -8.69
N PHE A 179 7.01 -24.32 -9.39
CA PHE A 179 8.33 -24.92 -9.25
C PHE A 179 9.44 -23.94 -9.63
N ASP A 180 9.24 -23.18 -10.71
CA ASP A 180 10.20 -22.16 -11.14
C ASP A 180 10.31 -21.01 -10.11
N ILE A 181 9.20 -20.62 -9.46
CA ILE A 181 9.20 -19.63 -8.37
C ILE A 181 10.01 -20.14 -7.17
N ILE A 182 9.78 -21.39 -6.74
CA ILE A 182 10.54 -22.02 -5.63
C ILE A 182 12.03 -22.06 -5.98
N GLU A 183 12.38 -22.55 -7.17
CA GLU A 183 13.76 -22.65 -7.62
C GLU A 183 14.44 -21.28 -7.65
N GLN A 184 13.81 -20.25 -8.23
CA GLN A 184 14.39 -18.92 -8.28
C GLN A 184 14.54 -18.28 -6.90
N ARG A 185 13.56 -18.46 -6.01
CA ARG A 185 13.52 -17.84 -4.68
C ARG A 185 14.62 -18.37 -3.77
N TYR A 186 14.85 -19.68 -3.78
CA TYR A 186 15.79 -20.35 -2.87
C TYR A 186 17.15 -20.67 -3.52
N LYS A 187 17.37 -20.25 -4.76
CA LYS A 187 18.69 -20.33 -5.40
C LYS A 187 19.68 -19.41 -4.69
N GLU A 188 20.76 -19.99 -4.19
CA GLU A 188 21.88 -19.22 -3.64
C GLU A 188 22.47 -18.28 -4.70
N ASN A 189 22.29 -16.98 -4.50
CA ASN A 189 22.80 -15.95 -5.41
C ASN A 189 23.16 -14.64 -4.69
N THR A 190 23.72 -14.76 -3.48
CA THR A 190 24.04 -13.61 -2.60
C THR A 190 24.85 -12.54 -3.32
N VAL A 191 25.85 -12.94 -4.11
CA VAL A 191 26.74 -12.00 -4.83
C VAL A 191 25.96 -11.15 -5.85
N ALA A 192 25.14 -11.76 -6.70
CA ALA A 192 24.39 -10.99 -7.70
C ALA A 192 23.32 -10.11 -7.05
N ARG A 193 22.65 -10.60 -6.00
CA ARG A 193 21.66 -9.83 -5.23
C ARG A 193 22.30 -8.61 -4.56
N SER A 194 23.46 -8.78 -3.93
CA SER A 194 24.22 -7.66 -3.35
C SER A 194 24.62 -6.64 -4.41
N LEU A 195 25.12 -7.08 -5.56
CA LEU A 195 25.50 -6.17 -6.66
C LEU A 195 24.30 -5.38 -7.20
N ALA A 196 23.14 -6.03 -7.34
CA ALA A 196 21.91 -5.39 -7.76
C ALA A 196 21.48 -4.29 -6.78
N LEU A 197 21.39 -4.60 -5.48
CA LEU A 197 21.04 -3.61 -4.44
C LEU A 197 22.06 -2.47 -4.36
N GLN A 198 23.36 -2.75 -4.49
CA GLN A 198 24.39 -1.71 -4.55
C GLN A 198 24.24 -0.79 -5.77
N LYS A 199 23.79 -1.32 -6.92
CA LYS A 199 23.48 -0.51 -8.10
C LYS A 199 22.28 0.39 -7.83
N GLN A 200 21.21 -0.15 -7.25
CA GLN A 200 20.00 0.61 -6.92
C GLN A 200 20.27 1.70 -5.87
N LEU A 201 21.00 1.37 -4.79
CA LEU A 201 21.38 2.33 -3.75
C LEU A 201 22.22 3.49 -4.29
N ARG A 202 23.07 3.26 -5.30
CA ARG A 202 23.88 4.32 -5.93
C ARG A 202 23.06 5.37 -6.65
N CYS A 203 21.79 5.11 -6.96
CA CYS A 203 20.87 6.12 -7.49
C CYS A 203 20.48 7.16 -6.43
N TYR A 204 20.73 6.91 -5.14
CA TYR A 204 20.42 7.80 -4.03
C TYR A 204 21.70 8.37 -3.41
N ALA A 205 22.00 9.63 -3.72
CA ALA A 205 23.11 10.34 -3.10
C ALA A 205 22.82 10.63 -1.61
N SER A 206 23.72 10.21 -0.73
CA SER A 206 23.64 10.58 0.69
C SER A 206 24.00 12.05 0.88
N VAL A 207 23.11 12.82 1.50
CA VAL A 207 23.28 14.25 1.76
C VAL A 207 22.91 14.56 3.19
N SER A 208 23.78 15.31 3.90
CA SER A 208 23.43 15.90 5.18
C SER A 208 22.73 17.23 4.96
N LEU A 209 21.46 17.31 5.36
CA LEU A 209 20.71 18.56 5.36
C LEU A 209 21.08 19.39 6.59
N ASN A 210 21.47 20.64 6.36
CA ASN A 210 21.75 21.61 7.42
C ASN A 210 20.72 22.74 7.32
N ALA A 211 20.36 23.32 8.48
CA ALA A 211 19.54 24.53 8.55
C ALA A 211 20.05 25.44 9.66
N GLU A 212 20.03 26.75 9.40
CA GLU A 212 20.35 27.73 10.43
C GLU A 212 19.16 27.87 11.40
N LEU A 213 19.42 27.65 12.70
CA LEU A 213 18.42 27.79 13.77
C LEU A 213 18.35 29.22 14.35
N THR A 214 18.87 30.21 13.61
CA THR A 214 18.86 31.62 14.04
C THR A 214 17.42 32.11 14.15
N GLY A 215 17.06 32.68 15.30
CA GLY A 215 15.71 33.15 15.59
C GLY A 215 14.75 32.07 16.11
N VAL A 216 15.16 30.80 16.19
CA VAL A 216 14.40 29.76 16.91
C VAL A 216 14.67 29.91 18.40
N THR A 217 13.63 30.19 19.18
CA THR A 217 13.72 30.39 20.64
C THR A 217 14.08 29.09 21.37
N ASP A 218 14.58 29.18 22.61
CA ASP A 218 14.87 27.98 23.42
C ASP A 218 13.60 27.15 23.67
N ALA A 219 12.47 27.81 23.90
CA ALA A 219 11.18 27.17 24.06
C ALA A 219 10.74 26.41 22.80
N ASP A 220 10.97 26.98 21.61
CA ASP A 220 10.68 26.33 20.34
C ASP A 220 11.67 25.19 20.04
N ARG A 221 12.92 25.26 20.52
CA ARG A 221 13.88 24.14 20.43
C ARG A 221 13.44 22.95 21.28
N GLU A 222 12.87 23.19 22.46
CA GLU A 222 12.29 22.12 23.27
C GLU A 222 11.04 21.53 22.60
N ALA A 223 10.17 22.39 22.04
CA ALA A 223 9.02 21.94 21.24
C ALA A 223 9.46 21.10 20.04
N LEU A 224 10.51 21.50 19.32
CA LEU A 224 11.07 20.78 18.17
C LEU A 224 11.43 19.33 18.50
N VAL A 225 11.99 19.04 19.67
CA VAL A 225 12.30 17.65 20.09
C VAL A 225 11.02 16.81 20.17
N LEU A 226 9.93 17.38 20.67
CA LEU A 226 8.63 16.70 20.74
C LEU A 226 7.99 16.56 19.36
N LEU A 227 8.15 17.54 18.48
CA LEU A 227 7.67 17.50 17.10
C LEU A 227 8.35 16.39 16.31
N VAL A 228 9.67 16.23 16.42
CA VAL A 228 10.41 15.11 15.78
C VAL A 228 9.89 13.77 16.30
N LYS A 229 9.64 13.63 17.61
CA LYS A 229 9.03 12.41 18.17
C LYS A 229 7.63 12.16 17.63
N ALA A 230 6.81 13.20 17.45
CA ALA A 230 5.49 13.05 16.82
C ALA A 230 5.61 12.64 15.36
N ALA A 231 6.55 13.23 14.60
CA ALA A 231 6.83 12.88 13.21
C ALA A 231 7.27 11.43 13.05
N THR A 232 8.11 10.88 13.95
CA THR A 232 8.49 9.45 13.88
C THR A 232 7.31 8.49 13.99
N ILE A 233 6.19 8.91 14.59
CA ILE A 233 4.98 8.08 14.64
C ILE A 233 4.31 8.03 13.25
N MET A 234 4.49 9.05 12.42
CA MET A 234 3.97 9.04 11.04
C MET A 234 4.64 7.95 10.21
N ASP A 235 5.91 7.60 10.48
CA ASP A 235 6.55 6.44 9.85
C ASP A 235 5.82 5.14 10.21
N GLU A 236 5.43 4.94 11.47
CA GLU A 236 4.68 3.75 11.90
C GLU A 236 3.34 3.62 11.17
N ILE A 237 2.59 4.71 11.10
CA ILE A 237 1.30 4.74 10.41
C ILE A 237 1.48 4.54 8.91
N PHE A 238 2.44 5.22 8.29
CA PHE A 238 2.70 5.09 6.86
C PHE A 238 3.14 3.68 6.47
N ASN A 239 4.00 3.02 7.26
CA ASN A 239 4.36 1.63 7.01
C ASN A 239 3.10 0.73 6.97
N LEU A 240 2.15 0.93 7.89
CA LEU A 240 0.86 0.23 7.89
C LEU A 240 -0.01 0.59 6.69
N GLN A 241 -0.04 1.85 6.27
CA GLN A 241 -0.82 2.30 5.10
C GLN A 241 -0.33 1.67 3.80
N VAL A 242 0.99 1.52 3.64
CA VAL A 242 1.60 0.88 2.48
C VAL A 242 1.18 -0.59 2.39
N TRP A 243 1.34 -1.35 3.47
CA TRP A 243 0.94 -2.76 3.51
C TRP A 243 0.85 -3.28 4.95
N TYR A 244 -0.14 -4.12 5.25
CA TYR A 244 -0.49 -4.48 6.64
C TYR A 244 0.63 -5.18 7.43
N SER A 245 1.49 -5.96 6.77
CA SER A 245 2.61 -6.69 7.41
C SER A 245 3.96 -6.02 7.18
N ASN A 246 3.99 -4.83 6.57
CA ASN A 246 5.20 -4.06 6.35
C ASN A 246 5.94 -3.68 7.65
N PRO A 247 5.27 -3.33 8.77
CA PRO A 247 5.98 -3.08 10.03
C PRO A 247 6.77 -4.29 10.53
N VAL A 248 6.23 -5.50 10.36
CA VAL A 248 6.92 -6.74 10.74
C VAL A 248 8.16 -6.94 9.87
N LEU A 249 8.04 -6.74 8.56
CA LEU A 249 9.18 -6.82 7.64
C LEU A 249 10.27 -5.80 7.99
N ARG A 250 9.89 -4.54 8.26
CA ARG A 250 10.81 -3.48 8.69
C ARG A 250 11.61 -3.91 9.91
N ASP A 251 10.91 -4.33 10.96
CA ASP A 251 11.52 -4.66 12.25
C ASP A 251 12.47 -5.84 12.08
N TRP A 252 12.06 -6.86 11.32
CA TRP A 252 12.91 -7.99 10.96
C TRP A 252 14.19 -7.57 10.23
N LEU A 253 14.06 -6.80 9.15
CA LEU A 253 15.21 -6.34 8.37
C LEU A 253 16.17 -5.49 9.20
N LYS A 254 15.63 -4.65 10.10
CA LYS A 254 16.42 -3.83 11.01
C LYS A 254 17.20 -4.68 12.01
N GLU A 255 16.55 -5.66 12.64
CA GLU A 255 17.17 -6.56 13.61
C GLU A 255 18.26 -7.43 12.98
N HIS A 256 18.10 -7.78 11.70
CA HIS A 256 19.03 -8.65 10.97
C HIS A 256 20.00 -7.88 10.05
N ALA A 257 19.99 -6.54 10.08
CA ALA A 257 20.78 -5.73 9.17
C ALA A 257 22.29 -6.01 9.25
N ASP A 258 22.79 -6.41 10.42
CA ASP A 258 24.20 -6.70 10.65
C ASP A 258 24.57 -8.19 10.47
N ALA A 259 23.63 -9.05 10.04
CA ALA A 259 23.86 -10.47 9.87
C ALA A 259 24.75 -10.80 8.66
N SER A 260 24.63 -10.04 7.58
CA SER A 260 25.47 -10.15 6.39
C SER A 260 25.51 -8.83 5.59
N GLU A 261 26.44 -8.71 4.65
CA GLU A 261 26.47 -7.55 3.75
C GLU A 261 25.20 -7.46 2.88
N LEU A 262 24.63 -8.62 2.49
CA LEU A 262 23.36 -8.62 1.76
C LEU A 262 22.23 -8.07 2.63
N ASP A 263 22.14 -8.48 3.89
CA ASP A 263 21.06 -8.04 4.79
C ASP A 263 21.18 -6.56 5.14
N LYS A 264 22.40 -6.05 5.28
CA LYS A 264 22.67 -4.62 5.39
C LYS A 264 22.15 -3.84 4.19
N LEU A 265 22.42 -4.33 2.97
CA LEU A 265 21.94 -3.71 1.73
C LEU A 265 20.41 -3.75 1.62
N LYS A 266 19.78 -4.88 1.99
CA LYS A 266 18.31 -4.99 2.05
C LYS A 266 17.72 -3.95 2.99
N TRP A 267 18.27 -3.82 4.20
CA TRP A 267 17.83 -2.83 5.18
C TRP A 267 18.00 -1.41 4.67
N MET A 268 19.17 -1.06 4.12
CA MET A 268 19.43 0.28 3.58
C MET A 268 18.45 0.64 2.47
N TYR A 269 18.15 -0.30 1.56
CA TYR A 269 17.23 -0.04 0.46
C TYR A 269 15.77 -0.02 0.91
N TYR A 270 15.39 -0.86 1.88
CA TYR A 270 14.10 -0.79 2.54
C TYR A 270 13.88 0.57 3.20
N VAL A 271 14.85 1.12 3.94
CA VAL A 271 14.70 2.43 4.62
C VAL A 271 14.36 3.55 3.64
N ILE A 272 14.95 3.53 2.44
CA ILE A 272 14.69 4.52 1.39
C ILE A 272 13.28 4.34 0.82
N ASN A 273 12.89 3.11 0.48
CA ASN A 273 11.62 2.83 -0.19
C ASN A 273 10.43 2.68 0.78
N LYS A 274 10.70 2.53 2.08
CA LYS A 274 9.74 2.24 3.17
C LYS A 274 8.83 1.04 2.88
N SER A 275 9.28 0.13 2.01
CA SER A 275 8.53 -1.02 1.52
C SER A 275 9.49 -2.00 0.81
N PRO A 276 9.05 -3.24 0.51
CA PRO A 276 9.82 -4.18 -0.31
C PRO A 276 9.83 -3.86 -1.82
N TRP A 277 9.17 -2.77 -2.26
CA TRP A 277 9.04 -2.38 -3.65
C TRP A 277 9.89 -1.14 -3.99
N SER A 278 10.51 -1.14 -5.16
CA SER A 278 11.39 -0.07 -5.61
C SER A 278 10.60 1.13 -6.12
N CYS A 279 10.75 2.30 -5.50
CA CYS A 279 10.10 3.55 -5.93
C CYS A 279 10.63 4.08 -7.28
N LEU A 280 11.80 3.61 -7.75
CA LEU A 280 12.38 4.01 -9.03
C LEU A 280 12.17 2.99 -10.15
N ASP A 281 11.91 1.74 -9.79
CA ASP A 281 11.78 0.64 -10.75
C ASP A 281 10.31 0.16 -10.80
N GLU A 282 9.37 1.09 -11.01
CA GLU A 282 7.93 0.79 -11.22
C GLU A 282 7.28 -0.11 -10.15
N ASP A 283 7.63 0.08 -8.87
CA ASP A 283 7.18 -0.74 -7.74
C ASP A 283 7.54 -2.23 -7.88
N GLU A 284 8.59 -2.58 -8.63
CA GLU A 284 9.14 -3.95 -8.64
C GLU A 284 9.65 -4.35 -7.24
N ALA A 285 9.25 -5.53 -6.78
CA ALA A 285 9.73 -6.08 -5.51
C ALA A 285 11.22 -6.47 -5.62
N PHE A 286 12.04 -5.94 -4.70
CA PHE A 286 13.46 -6.29 -4.60
C PHE A 286 13.75 -7.33 -3.49
N LEU A 287 12.72 -7.69 -2.73
CA LEU A 287 12.73 -8.77 -1.74
C LEU A 287 11.74 -9.86 -2.17
N THR A 288 11.87 -11.04 -1.57
CA THR A 288 10.87 -12.11 -1.65
C THR A 288 10.43 -12.56 -0.25
N THR A 289 9.39 -13.38 -0.13
CA THR A 289 8.97 -13.99 1.16
C THR A 289 10.11 -14.71 1.89
N ALA A 290 11.12 -15.24 1.19
CA ALA A 290 12.31 -15.85 1.80
C ALA A 290 13.17 -14.85 2.59
N ASP A 291 13.07 -13.55 2.28
CA ASP A 291 13.76 -12.49 3.02
C ASP A 291 12.93 -11.94 4.19
N SER A 292 11.70 -12.42 4.35
CA SER A 292 10.72 -11.88 5.30
C SER A 292 10.87 -12.47 6.70
N ALA A 293 10.10 -11.89 7.62
CA ALA A 293 10.10 -12.23 9.03
C ALA A 293 9.67 -13.67 9.31
N ILE A 294 10.38 -14.32 10.23
CA ILE A 294 9.98 -15.62 10.78
C ILE A 294 9.09 -15.39 12.00
N LYS A 295 7.95 -16.08 12.04
CA LYS A 295 6.99 -16.02 13.15
C LYS A 295 6.70 -17.42 13.67
N LEU A 296 6.65 -17.55 14.99
CA LEU A 296 6.28 -18.78 15.69
C LEU A 296 4.81 -18.72 16.13
N LEU A 297 4.05 -19.75 15.80
CA LEU A 297 2.66 -19.95 16.21
C LEU A 297 2.50 -21.28 16.97
N PRO A 298 2.52 -21.24 18.32
CA PRO A 298 2.37 -22.42 19.16
C PRO A 298 1.04 -23.17 18.99
N GLU A 299 -0.01 -22.45 18.59
CA GLU A 299 -1.39 -22.91 18.58
C GLU A 299 -1.94 -23.12 17.15
N ALA A 300 -1.07 -23.10 16.14
CA ALA A 300 -1.49 -23.25 14.74
C ALA A 300 -2.02 -24.66 14.40
N THR A 301 -1.70 -25.68 15.20
CA THR A 301 -2.02 -27.09 14.95
C THR A 301 -2.26 -27.83 16.27
N GLN A 302 -2.46 -29.16 16.25
CA GLN A 302 -2.42 -29.95 17.49
C GLN A 302 -1.05 -29.83 18.16
N GLN A 303 -1.05 -29.86 19.50
CA GLN A 303 0.18 -29.83 20.28
C GLN A 303 0.92 -31.16 20.16
N VAL A 304 2.21 -31.08 19.85
CA VAL A 304 3.11 -32.22 19.78
C VAL A 304 4.16 -32.09 20.86
N THR A 305 4.38 -33.17 21.62
CA THR A 305 5.31 -33.16 22.75
C THR A 305 6.73 -32.84 22.27
N GLY A 306 7.31 -31.75 22.79
CA GLY A 306 8.67 -31.32 22.46
C GLY A 306 8.79 -30.42 21.23
N TRP A 307 7.70 -30.15 20.50
CA TRP A 307 7.66 -29.19 19.41
C TRP A 307 7.04 -27.86 19.86
N LYS A 308 7.65 -26.74 19.49
CA LYS A 308 7.27 -25.41 20.01
C LYS A 308 6.09 -24.76 19.29
N GLY A 309 5.68 -25.34 18.16
CA GLY A 309 4.70 -24.77 17.25
C GLY A 309 5.26 -24.53 15.86
N LEU A 310 4.40 -23.97 15.01
CA LEU A 310 4.69 -23.75 13.60
C LEU A 310 5.47 -22.46 13.39
N GLU A 311 6.65 -22.58 12.79
CA GLU A 311 7.42 -21.42 12.30
C GLU A 311 7.15 -21.20 10.81
N TYR A 312 6.76 -19.98 10.45
CA TYR A 312 6.44 -19.60 9.07
C TYR A 312 7.04 -18.24 8.69
N ARG A 313 7.19 -18.01 7.38
CA ARG A 313 7.56 -16.71 6.82
C ARG A 313 6.33 -15.84 6.62
N ALA A 314 6.35 -14.61 7.10
CA ALA A 314 5.33 -13.62 6.77
C ALA A 314 5.40 -13.28 5.27
N ALA A 315 4.42 -13.74 4.51
CA ALA A 315 4.27 -13.51 3.08
C ALA A 315 4.00 -12.05 2.76
N PHE A 316 4.59 -11.55 1.66
CA PHE A 316 4.19 -10.30 1.03
C PHE A 316 4.03 -10.49 -0.48
N PRO A 317 3.14 -9.72 -1.13
CA PRO A 317 2.89 -9.91 -2.55
C PRO A 317 4.04 -9.36 -3.39
N MET A 318 4.42 -10.09 -4.45
CA MET A 318 5.45 -9.63 -5.39
C MET A 318 5.02 -8.35 -6.12
N LEU A 319 3.73 -8.22 -6.41
CA LEU A 319 3.14 -6.99 -6.94
C LEU A 319 2.59 -6.15 -5.79
N LYS A 320 2.98 -4.87 -5.74
CA LYS A 320 2.44 -3.93 -4.78
C LYS A 320 0.92 -3.81 -4.93
N PRO A 321 0.12 -4.00 -3.87
CA PRO A 321 -1.33 -3.88 -3.96
C PRO A 321 -1.73 -2.46 -4.37
N PRO A 322 -2.56 -2.26 -5.41
CA PRO A 322 -2.91 -0.92 -5.87
C PRO A 322 -3.76 -0.14 -4.86
N GLY A 323 -4.52 -0.83 -4.01
CA GLY A 323 -5.27 -0.21 -2.90
C GLY A 323 -4.44 -0.03 -1.62
N ALA A 324 -3.14 -0.37 -1.66
CA ALA A 324 -2.27 -0.48 -0.49
C ALA A 324 -2.98 -1.22 0.66
N ASN A 325 -2.97 -0.69 1.88
CA ASN A 325 -3.75 -1.22 3.01
C ASN A 325 -5.02 -0.39 3.32
N PHE A 326 -5.51 0.39 2.36
CA PHE A 326 -6.70 1.22 2.57
C PHE A 326 -8.02 0.48 2.28
N TYR A 327 -7.94 -0.62 1.55
CA TYR A 327 -9.08 -1.42 1.10
C TYR A 327 -8.80 -2.90 1.37
N PRO A 328 -9.83 -3.76 1.43
CA PRO A 328 -9.61 -5.20 1.45
C PRO A 328 -8.83 -5.64 0.20
N PRO A 329 -7.82 -6.51 0.32
CA PRO A 329 -6.91 -6.85 -0.77
C PRO A 329 -7.60 -7.59 -1.94
N ASP A 330 -8.74 -8.21 -1.67
CA ASP A 330 -9.56 -8.97 -2.60
C ASP A 330 -10.71 -8.15 -3.20
N MET A 331 -10.90 -6.90 -2.75
CA MET A 331 -11.95 -6.01 -3.21
C MET A 331 -11.64 -5.49 -4.61
N ASP A 332 -12.56 -5.70 -5.56
CA ASP A 332 -12.46 -5.10 -6.89
C ASP A 332 -13.18 -3.74 -6.96
N LYS A 333 -12.91 -2.98 -8.03
CA LYS A 333 -13.53 -1.66 -8.22
C LYS A 333 -15.05 -1.72 -8.33
N LYS A 334 -15.60 -2.78 -8.93
CA LYS A 334 -17.04 -2.93 -9.15
C LYS A 334 -17.76 -3.21 -7.84
N GLU A 335 -17.20 -4.06 -6.98
CA GLU A 335 -17.69 -4.32 -5.63
C GLU A 335 -17.80 -3.01 -4.84
N PHE A 336 -16.72 -2.22 -4.81
CA PHE A 336 -16.70 -0.92 -4.14
C PHE A 336 -17.77 0.03 -4.69
N GLU A 337 -17.90 0.15 -6.02
CA GLU A 337 -18.87 1.05 -6.64
C GLU A 337 -20.31 0.65 -6.33
N LEU A 338 -20.65 -0.64 -6.40
CA LEU A 338 -21.98 -1.15 -6.04
C LEU A 338 -22.31 -0.89 -4.56
N TRP A 339 -21.37 -1.20 -3.67
CA TRP A 339 -21.52 -0.93 -2.25
C TRP A 339 -21.69 0.57 -1.97
N LYS A 340 -20.80 1.41 -2.50
CA LYS A 340 -20.89 2.88 -2.39
C LYS A 340 -22.22 3.39 -2.90
N ASP A 341 -22.70 2.89 -4.02
CA ASP A 341 -23.96 3.36 -4.62
C ASP A 341 -25.18 2.97 -3.78
N SER A 342 -25.08 1.89 -3.01
CA SER A 342 -26.09 1.47 -2.03
C SER A 342 -26.13 2.34 -0.76
N LEU A 343 -25.06 3.05 -0.42
CA LEU A 343 -25.01 3.93 0.75
C LEU A 343 -25.95 5.14 0.55
N THR A 344 -26.69 5.55 1.58
CA THR A 344 -27.61 6.71 1.47
C THR A 344 -27.03 8.01 2.02
N LYS A 345 -26.20 7.93 3.08
CA LYS A 345 -25.62 9.09 3.78
C LYS A 345 -24.10 9.16 3.69
N ASP A 346 -23.43 8.02 3.71
CA ASP A 346 -21.98 7.95 3.95
C ASP A 346 -21.16 7.83 2.65
N LYS A 347 -21.74 8.18 1.49
CA LYS A 347 -21.04 8.14 0.20
C LYS A 347 -19.77 8.99 0.20
N GLN A 348 -19.84 10.16 0.82
CA GLN A 348 -18.69 11.07 0.93
C GLN A 348 -17.59 10.48 1.81
N ASP A 349 -17.95 9.79 2.90
CA ASP A 349 -16.98 9.16 3.79
C ASP A 349 -16.31 7.96 3.12
N ALA A 350 -17.06 7.19 2.32
CA ALA A 350 -16.52 6.08 1.53
C ALA A 350 -15.44 6.55 0.53
N THR A 351 -15.64 7.70 -0.10
CA THR A 351 -14.67 8.32 -1.03
C THR A 351 -13.75 9.34 -0.36
N GLY A 352 -13.88 9.54 0.96
CA GLY A 352 -13.16 10.56 1.70
C GLY A 352 -11.71 10.18 1.96
N PHE A 353 -10.90 11.21 2.20
CA PHE A 353 -9.45 11.11 2.44
C PHE A 353 -9.08 10.31 3.69
N PHE A 354 -9.90 10.40 4.74
CA PHE A 354 -9.50 10.03 6.11
C PHE A 354 -10.19 8.77 6.63
N ASN A 355 -10.59 7.86 5.75
CA ASN A 355 -11.25 6.60 6.10
C ASN A 355 -10.67 5.43 5.31
N VAL A 356 -10.44 4.29 5.96
CA VAL A 356 -10.18 3.00 5.29
C VAL A 356 -11.48 2.25 5.08
N ILE A 357 -11.48 1.33 4.12
CA ILE A 357 -12.56 0.38 3.86
C ILE A 357 -12.10 -0.99 4.35
N LYS A 358 -12.94 -1.70 5.09
CA LYS A 358 -12.68 -3.03 5.63
C LYS A 358 -13.86 -3.96 5.38
N ARG A 359 -13.66 -5.26 5.60
CA ARG A 359 -14.76 -6.25 5.58
C ARG A 359 -15.33 -6.46 6.98
N HIS A 360 -16.64 -6.61 7.13
CA HIS A 360 -17.26 -7.02 8.39
C HIS A 360 -16.80 -8.43 8.79
N SER A 361 -16.72 -9.33 7.81
CA SER A 361 -16.26 -10.71 7.96
C SER A 361 -14.83 -10.82 8.52
N GLU A 362 -13.93 -9.90 8.18
CA GLU A 362 -12.56 -9.88 8.71
C GLU A 362 -12.54 -9.71 10.23
N PHE A 363 -13.36 -8.81 10.78
CA PHE A 363 -13.47 -8.64 12.23
C PHE A 363 -14.00 -9.91 12.91
N GLY A 364 -15.04 -10.52 12.31
CA GLY A 364 -15.65 -11.75 12.84
C GLY A 364 -14.69 -12.94 12.83
N LEU A 365 -13.89 -13.09 11.77
CA LEU A 365 -12.90 -14.16 11.67
C LEU A 365 -11.72 -13.95 12.63
N GLU A 366 -11.23 -12.72 12.81
CA GLU A 366 -10.18 -12.42 13.79
C GLU A 366 -10.65 -12.73 15.23
N LEU A 367 -11.92 -12.46 15.54
CA LEU A 367 -12.57 -12.85 16.80
C LEU A 367 -12.76 -14.37 16.94
N PHE A 368 -13.15 -15.06 15.87
CA PHE A 368 -13.30 -16.53 15.88
C PHE A 368 -11.96 -17.23 16.14
N LEU A 369 -10.88 -16.70 15.55
CA LEU A 369 -9.54 -17.27 15.64
C LEU A 369 -8.78 -16.87 16.91
N SER A 370 -9.23 -15.85 17.66
CA SER A 370 -8.57 -15.38 18.89
C SER A 370 -9.02 -16.07 20.19
N ASN A 371 -9.88 -17.10 20.11
CA ASN A 371 -10.43 -17.85 21.25
C ASN A 371 -11.24 -17.02 22.28
N ASP A 372 -11.48 -15.73 22.04
CA ASP A 372 -12.32 -14.89 22.90
C ASP A 372 -13.80 -15.19 22.63
N ARG A 373 -14.36 -16.16 23.37
CA ARG A 373 -15.79 -16.51 23.36
C ARG A 373 -16.65 -15.46 24.06
N ALA A 374 -16.56 -14.20 23.64
CA ALA A 374 -17.50 -13.17 24.02
C ALA A 374 -18.64 -13.11 22.99
N ASP A 375 -19.71 -13.86 23.28
CA ASP A 375 -21.11 -13.60 22.93
C ASP A 375 -21.38 -12.92 21.56
N VAL A 376 -21.14 -13.63 20.46
CA VAL A 376 -21.53 -13.18 19.11
C VAL A 376 -22.90 -13.77 18.74
N THR A 377 -23.91 -13.36 19.49
CA THR A 377 -25.28 -13.29 18.96
C THR A 377 -25.73 -11.85 19.05
N ASN A 378 -25.22 -10.98 18.17
CA ASN A 378 -25.89 -9.79 17.64
C ASN A 378 -24.89 -8.89 16.92
N HIS A 379 -25.08 -8.79 15.59
CA HIS A 379 -24.73 -7.69 14.67
C HIS A 379 -24.14 -8.18 13.34
N PHE A 380 -24.87 -9.03 12.63
CA PHE A 380 -24.89 -8.97 11.16
C PHE A 380 -26.21 -8.33 10.77
N VAL A 381 -26.21 -6.99 10.76
CA VAL A 381 -27.34 -6.19 10.29
C VAL A 381 -27.35 -6.28 8.78
N ASP A 382 -28.28 -7.04 8.22
CA ASP A 382 -29.14 -6.71 7.07
C ASP A 382 -28.57 -5.85 5.91
N SER A 383 -27.27 -5.96 5.60
CA SER A 383 -26.64 -5.33 4.44
C SER A 383 -26.23 -6.38 3.44
N THR A 384 -26.68 -6.23 2.20
CA THR A 384 -26.31 -7.07 1.05
C THR A 384 -24.82 -7.00 0.66
N HIS A 385 -24.00 -6.29 1.44
CA HIS A 385 -22.59 -6.01 1.17
C HIS A 385 -21.79 -6.14 2.48
N ASP A 386 -20.57 -6.69 2.37
CA ASP A 386 -19.66 -6.97 3.50
C ASP A 386 -18.66 -5.82 3.79
N LEU A 387 -18.76 -4.68 3.09
CA LEU A 387 -17.82 -3.56 3.25
C LEU A 387 -18.29 -2.53 4.29
N CYS A 388 -17.35 -1.98 5.07
CA CYS A 388 -17.60 -0.92 6.04
C CYS A 388 -16.52 0.17 6.04
N ILE A 389 -16.90 1.36 6.53
CA ILE A 389 -16.02 2.54 6.64
C ILE A 389 -15.42 2.57 8.05
N VAL A 390 -14.10 2.74 8.15
CA VAL A 390 -13.40 2.95 9.42
C VAL A 390 -12.58 4.25 9.36
N PRO A 391 -12.86 5.24 10.23
CA PRO A 391 -12.09 6.49 10.30
C PRO A 391 -10.63 6.27 10.69
N PHE A 392 -9.71 7.10 10.18
CA PHE A 392 -8.29 7.03 10.55
C PHE A 392 -8.06 7.20 12.05
N SER A 393 -8.84 8.06 12.72
CA SER A 393 -8.80 8.24 14.18
C SER A 393 -9.12 6.97 14.97
N GLN A 394 -9.84 6.02 14.36
CA GLN A 394 -10.13 4.70 14.91
C GLN A 394 -9.10 3.66 14.47
N GLU A 395 -8.82 3.56 13.16
CA GLU A 395 -7.85 2.60 12.59
C GLU A 395 -6.46 2.76 13.22
N TYR A 396 -5.98 4.00 13.34
CA TYR A 396 -4.63 4.31 13.83
C TYR A 396 -4.63 4.87 15.26
N LYS A 397 -5.71 4.63 16.02
CA LYS A 397 -5.94 5.22 17.34
C LYS A 397 -4.75 5.16 18.32
N PRO A 398 -4.04 4.02 18.50
CA PRO A 398 -2.92 3.95 19.43
C PRO A 398 -1.78 4.91 19.07
N PHE A 399 -1.50 5.05 17.77
CA PHE A 399 -0.47 5.94 17.24
C PHE A 399 -0.91 7.40 17.33
N LEU A 400 -2.11 7.71 16.87
CA LEU A 400 -2.66 9.07 16.82
C LEU A 400 -2.84 9.67 18.20
N LYS A 401 -3.23 8.87 19.20
CA LYS A 401 -3.29 9.33 20.60
C LYS A 401 -1.92 9.76 21.11
N LYS A 402 -0.88 8.95 20.86
CA LYS A 402 0.49 9.27 21.28
C LYS A 402 1.04 10.49 20.55
N ALA A 403 0.76 10.62 19.25
CA ALA A 403 1.14 11.79 18.47
C ALA A 403 0.43 13.06 18.99
N ALA A 404 -0.88 13.00 19.24
CA ALA A 404 -1.65 14.12 19.80
C ALA A 404 -1.10 14.57 21.16
N GLU A 405 -0.77 13.65 22.07
CA GLU A 405 -0.15 13.98 23.37
C GLU A 405 1.19 14.72 23.22
N LEU A 406 2.00 14.35 22.23
CA LEU A 406 3.27 15.04 21.94
C LEU A 406 3.04 16.43 21.34
N LEU A 407 2.07 16.56 20.43
CA LEU A 407 1.70 17.84 19.81
C LEU A 407 1.12 18.82 20.83
N PHE A 408 0.27 18.38 21.75
CA PHE A 408 -0.23 19.23 22.85
C PHE A 408 0.92 19.77 23.70
N LYS A 409 1.83 18.90 24.13
CA LYS A 409 3.01 19.29 24.92
C LYS A 409 3.92 20.26 24.15
N ALA A 410 4.16 20.02 22.87
CA ALA A 410 4.93 20.93 22.02
C ALA A 410 4.24 22.30 21.90
N GLY A 411 2.92 22.30 21.71
CA GLY A 411 2.07 23.49 21.68
C GLY A 411 2.07 24.29 22.98
N ASP A 412 2.23 23.62 24.13
CA ASP A 412 2.33 24.29 25.43
C ASP A 412 3.70 24.89 25.72
N LEU A 413 4.75 24.41 25.05
CA LEU A 413 6.11 24.95 25.17
C LEU A 413 6.38 26.11 24.22
N THR A 414 5.88 26.06 22.98
CA THR A 414 6.17 27.08 21.96
C THR A 414 5.82 28.50 22.41
N SER A 415 6.67 29.45 22.04
CA SER A 415 6.44 30.87 22.28
C SER A 415 5.50 31.53 21.25
N SER A 416 5.35 30.92 20.07
CA SER A 416 4.46 31.39 19.01
C SER A 416 3.00 30.96 19.25
N SER A 417 2.09 31.94 19.24
CA SER A 417 0.65 31.71 19.40
C SER A 417 0.03 31.00 18.20
N SER A 418 0.49 31.29 16.98
CA SER A 418 0.02 30.62 15.76
C SER A 418 0.48 29.16 15.72
N LEU A 419 1.73 28.89 16.10
CA LEU A 419 2.23 27.52 16.22
C LEU A 419 1.50 26.76 17.34
N LYS A 420 1.26 27.38 18.49
CA LYS A 420 0.46 26.78 19.56
C LYS A 420 -0.92 26.37 19.05
N ARG A 421 -1.62 27.28 18.34
CA ARG A 421 -2.94 26.99 17.77
C ARG A 421 -2.88 25.80 16.82
N LEU A 422 -1.94 25.80 15.87
CA LEU A 422 -1.76 24.69 14.92
C LEU A 422 -1.54 23.36 15.65
N LEU A 423 -0.60 23.30 16.60
CA LEU A 423 -0.26 22.05 17.27
C LEU A 423 -1.42 21.51 18.10
N HIS A 424 -2.17 22.37 18.80
CA HIS A 424 -3.34 21.98 19.58
C HIS A 424 -4.51 21.57 18.69
N SER A 425 -4.82 22.31 17.63
CA SER A 425 -5.91 21.94 16.71
C SER A 425 -5.57 20.67 15.92
N LYS A 426 -4.32 20.46 15.50
CA LYS A 426 -3.88 19.23 14.84
C LYS A 426 -3.94 18.02 15.77
N ALA A 427 -3.55 18.18 17.04
CA ALA A 427 -3.72 17.14 18.05
C ALA A 427 -5.19 16.74 18.23
N ASN A 428 -6.11 17.71 18.25
CA ASN A 428 -7.55 17.43 18.28
C ASN A 428 -8.02 16.73 17.00
N ALA A 429 -7.56 17.16 15.82
CA ALA A 429 -7.92 16.56 14.53
C ALA A 429 -7.55 15.07 14.44
N PHE A 430 -6.38 14.68 14.97
CA PHE A 430 -5.98 13.27 15.07
C PHE A 430 -6.96 12.41 15.87
N LEU A 431 -7.66 13.01 16.84
CA LEU A 431 -8.62 12.29 17.68
C LEU A 431 -10.05 12.36 17.13
N SER A 432 -10.42 13.46 16.47
CA SER A 432 -11.77 13.69 15.93
C SER A 432 -11.98 13.18 14.50
N ASN A 433 -10.89 12.99 13.73
CA ASN A 433 -10.88 12.75 12.28
C ASN A 433 -11.32 13.95 11.42
N ASP A 434 -11.49 15.13 12.01
CA ASP A 434 -11.82 16.36 11.29
C ASP A 434 -10.62 17.32 11.29
N TYR A 435 -10.04 17.53 10.11
CA TYR A 435 -8.82 18.30 9.92
C TYR A 435 -9.06 19.77 9.56
N TYR A 436 -10.32 20.19 9.36
CA TYR A 436 -10.64 21.50 8.81
C TYR A 436 -10.01 22.67 9.59
N ASP A 437 -10.29 22.80 10.90
CA ASP A 437 -9.71 23.90 11.71
C ASP A 437 -8.17 23.81 11.80
N SER A 438 -7.62 22.60 11.83
CA SER A 438 -6.17 22.41 11.91
C SER A 438 -5.44 22.83 10.65
N ASP A 439 -6.04 22.61 9.48
CA ASP A 439 -5.44 23.02 8.20
C ASP A 439 -5.60 24.53 7.96
N ILE A 440 -6.68 25.15 8.45
CA ILE A 440 -6.77 26.62 8.51
C ILE A 440 -5.67 27.18 9.42
N ALA A 441 -5.48 26.61 10.61
CA ALA A 441 -4.41 27.03 11.51
C ALA A 441 -3.01 26.85 10.89
N TRP A 442 -2.82 25.83 10.05
CA TRP A 442 -1.58 25.61 9.30
C TRP A 442 -1.36 26.66 8.20
N MET A 443 -2.40 27.02 7.45
CA MET A 443 -2.32 28.09 6.44
C MET A 443 -2.00 29.44 7.07
N GLU A 444 -2.55 29.72 8.26
CA GLU A 444 -2.35 30.95 9.01
C GLU A 444 -1.08 30.94 9.89
N LEU A 445 -0.23 29.92 9.75
CA LEU A 445 0.98 29.77 10.55
C LEU A 445 1.96 30.93 10.32
N ASP A 446 2.25 31.66 11.40
CA ASP A 446 3.30 32.67 11.45
C ASP A 446 4.27 32.38 12.60
N SER A 447 5.28 31.56 12.30
CA SER A 447 6.27 31.09 13.25
C SER A 447 7.61 30.85 12.55
N LYS A 448 8.69 30.83 13.33
CA LYS A 448 10.02 30.49 12.83
C LYS A 448 10.14 28.99 12.54
N LEU A 449 9.47 28.15 13.32
CA LEU A 449 9.30 26.73 13.00
C LEU A 449 8.10 26.55 12.08
N ASP A 450 8.31 25.85 10.97
CA ASP A 450 7.25 25.43 10.06
C ASP A 450 7.03 23.92 10.24
N VAL A 451 5.77 23.54 10.43
CA VAL A 451 5.38 22.17 10.78
C VAL A 451 4.19 21.76 9.94
N THR A 452 4.41 20.82 9.03
CA THR A 452 3.36 20.07 8.34
C THR A 452 3.34 18.67 8.95
N ILE A 453 2.20 18.22 9.47
CA ILE A 453 2.06 16.87 10.02
C ILE A 453 0.60 16.43 9.93
N GLY A 454 0.35 15.27 9.31
CA GLY A 454 -0.99 14.71 9.16
C GLY A 454 -1.17 13.93 7.85
N PRO A 455 -2.41 13.53 7.54
CA PRO A 455 -2.73 12.83 6.31
C PRO A 455 -3.02 13.83 5.17
N TYR A 456 -2.31 13.71 4.04
CA TYR A 456 -2.43 14.68 2.94
C TYR A 456 -2.52 14.09 1.55
N GLU A 457 -1.48 13.41 1.08
CA GLU A 457 -1.36 12.98 -0.31
C GLU A 457 -2.04 11.65 -0.59
N THR A 458 -2.52 11.43 -1.81
CA THR A 458 -3.30 10.21 -2.14
C THR A 458 -2.61 9.27 -3.13
N TYR A 459 -1.33 9.50 -3.43
CA TYR A 459 -0.60 8.77 -4.47
C TYR A 459 -0.45 7.27 -4.18
N GLU A 460 -0.45 6.88 -2.90
CA GLU A 460 -0.32 5.48 -2.51
C GLU A 460 -1.61 4.67 -2.74
N ASP A 461 -2.75 5.35 -2.82
CA ASP A 461 -3.99 4.75 -3.31
C ASP A 461 -4.00 4.81 -4.85
N ALA A 462 -3.31 3.86 -5.49
CA ALA A 462 -3.33 3.71 -6.93
C ALA A 462 -4.66 3.13 -7.46
N LEU A 463 -5.55 2.65 -6.57
CA LEU A 463 -6.84 2.08 -6.96
C LEU A 463 -7.82 3.19 -7.34
N PHE A 464 -7.99 4.19 -6.47
CA PHE A 464 -8.94 5.29 -6.68
C PHE A 464 -8.33 6.70 -6.51
N GLY A 465 -7.22 6.82 -5.79
CA GLY A 465 -6.62 8.12 -5.44
C GLY A 465 -7.43 8.91 -4.41
N TYR A 466 -8.24 8.24 -3.60
CA TYR A 466 -9.06 8.83 -2.55
C TYR A 466 -8.33 8.94 -1.23
N LYS A 467 -7.49 7.96 -0.86
CA LYS A 467 -7.07 7.77 0.53
C LYS A 467 -5.74 8.46 0.83
N ALA A 468 -5.73 9.27 1.89
CA ALA A 468 -4.58 10.08 2.23
C ALA A 468 -3.53 9.30 3.05
N THR A 469 -2.26 9.58 2.79
CA THR A 469 -1.11 9.04 3.53
C THR A 469 -0.64 10.01 4.61
N PHE A 470 -0.22 9.49 5.76
CA PHE A 470 0.39 10.29 6.82
C PHE A 470 1.82 10.66 6.46
N GLU A 471 2.14 11.95 6.65
CA GLU A 471 3.46 12.51 6.43
C GLU A 471 3.78 13.62 7.44
N ALA A 472 5.05 13.98 7.52
CA ALA A 472 5.52 15.11 8.28
C ALA A 472 6.70 15.80 7.60
N PHE A 473 6.69 17.14 7.63
CA PHE A 473 7.82 18.00 7.29
C PHE A 473 8.00 19.03 8.41
N ILE A 474 9.18 19.04 9.00
CA ILE A 474 9.54 19.98 10.06
C ILE A 474 10.76 20.76 9.59
N GLY A 475 10.69 22.08 9.64
CA GLY A 475 11.81 22.92 9.23
C GLY A 475 11.78 24.31 9.84
N VAL A 476 12.75 25.12 9.42
CA VAL A 476 12.86 26.53 9.82
C VAL A 476 12.51 27.42 8.65
N ARG A 477 11.62 28.38 8.86
CA ARG A 477 11.24 29.36 7.83
C ARG A 477 12.41 30.27 7.49
N ASP A 478 12.74 30.38 6.21
CA ASP A 478 13.66 31.39 5.67
C ASP A 478 12.85 32.66 5.37
N ASP A 479 12.83 33.60 6.32
CA ASP A 479 12.01 34.82 6.21
C ASP A 479 12.47 35.71 5.04
N LYS A 480 13.77 35.71 4.71
CA LYS A 480 14.32 36.49 3.61
C LYS A 480 13.84 35.93 2.28
N ALA A 481 14.01 34.63 2.07
CA ALA A 481 13.54 33.97 0.85
C ALA A 481 12.01 34.05 0.75
N THR A 482 11.29 33.79 1.83
CA THR A 482 9.83 33.91 1.90
C THR A 482 9.35 35.31 1.50
N ALA A 483 9.98 36.37 2.01
CA ALA A 483 9.64 37.75 1.66
C ALA A 483 9.91 38.07 0.17
N GLN A 484 10.97 37.51 -0.42
CA GLN A 484 11.25 37.65 -1.84
C GLN A 484 10.15 37.01 -2.71
N LEU A 485 9.51 35.95 -2.23
CA LEU A 485 8.45 35.27 -2.97
C LEU A 485 7.11 36.01 -2.95
N LYS A 486 6.92 36.92 -1.99
CA LYS A 486 5.74 37.79 -1.95
C LYS A 486 5.57 38.58 -3.26
N LEU A 487 6.67 38.90 -3.94
CA LEU A 487 6.64 39.53 -5.26
C LEU A 487 5.81 38.70 -6.27
N PHE A 488 5.96 37.38 -6.31
CA PHE A 488 5.22 36.54 -7.26
C PHE A 488 3.72 36.53 -6.95
N GLY A 489 3.38 36.36 -5.66
CA GLY A 489 1.98 36.39 -5.21
C GLY A 489 1.29 37.73 -5.50
N ASP A 490 1.97 38.84 -5.20
CA ASP A 490 1.46 40.21 -5.45
C ASP A 490 1.22 40.48 -6.95
N ASN A 491 1.86 39.71 -7.85
CA ASN A 491 1.80 39.93 -9.30
C ASN A 491 1.03 38.85 -10.09
N LEU A 492 0.42 37.84 -9.45
CA LEU A 492 -0.29 36.77 -10.19
C LEU A 492 -1.39 37.28 -11.12
N ARG A 493 -2.16 38.30 -10.71
CA ARG A 493 -3.19 38.91 -11.57
C ARG A 493 -2.60 39.59 -12.81
N ILE A 494 -1.38 40.10 -12.71
CA ILE A 494 -0.67 40.68 -13.85
C ILE A 494 -0.23 39.55 -14.77
N LEU A 495 0.29 38.45 -14.22
CA LEU A 495 0.68 37.27 -15.01
C LEU A 495 -0.51 36.67 -15.76
N GLU A 496 -1.64 36.44 -15.09
CA GLU A 496 -2.88 35.93 -15.71
C GLU A 496 -3.32 36.77 -16.91
N LYS A 497 -3.38 38.09 -16.74
CA LYS A 497 -3.78 39.03 -17.80
C LYS A 497 -2.85 38.98 -19.01
N ASN A 498 -1.57 38.66 -18.80
CA ASN A 498 -0.56 38.59 -19.85
C ASN A 498 -0.32 37.16 -20.37
N LEU A 499 -1.10 36.16 -19.93
CA LEU A 499 -1.02 34.82 -20.52
C LEU A 499 -1.22 34.90 -22.05
N PRO A 500 -0.43 34.15 -22.85
CA PRO A 500 -0.47 34.18 -24.31
C PRO A 500 -1.65 33.36 -24.85
N MET A 501 -2.87 33.70 -24.41
CA MET A 501 -4.12 33.08 -24.81
C MET A 501 -5.23 34.13 -24.92
N ASP A 502 -6.31 33.77 -25.60
CA ASP A 502 -7.49 34.63 -25.70
C ASP A 502 -8.06 34.93 -24.31
N SER A 503 -8.53 36.16 -24.13
CA SER A 503 -9.07 36.64 -22.85
C SER A 503 -10.25 35.81 -22.33
N ILE A 504 -10.95 35.07 -23.20
CA ILE A 504 -12.06 34.20 -22.83
C ILE A 504 -11.63 32.99 -21.97
N TYR A 505 -10.34 32.64 -21.99
CA TYR A 505 -9.80 31.51 -21.22
C TYR A 505 -9.08 31.96 -19.95
N LYS A 506 -8.92 33.27 -19.75
CA LYS A 506 -8.25 33.84 -18.57
C LYS A 506 -9.21 33.88 -17.38
N SER A 507 -8.69 33.55 -16.21
CA SER A 507 -9.42 33.63 -14.95
C SER A 507 -9.51 35.08 -14.45
N GLU A 508 -10.70 35.49 -14.00
CA GLU A 508 -10.88 36.77 -13.32
C GLU A 508 -10.58 36.66 -11.81
N ASP A 509 -10.65 35.45 -11.27
CA ASP A 509 -10.55 35.12 -9.84
C ASP A 509 -9.21 34.45 -9.52
N VAL A 510 -8.11 35.18 -9.74
CA VAL A 510 -6.77 34.73 -9.37
C VAL A 510 -6.42 35.18 -7.96
N ILE A 511 -6.14 34.20 -7.10
CA ILE A 511 -5.72 34.38 -5.71
C ILE A 511 -4.36 33.70 -5.54
N ALA A 512 -3.40 34.42 -4.97
CA ALA A 512 -2.09 33.86 -4.67
C ALA A 512 -2.14 32.98 -3.43
N ALA A 513 -1.74 31.72 -3.58
CA ALA A 513 -1.40 30.88 -2.44
C ALA A 513 -0.25 31.54 -1.66
N PRO A 514 -0.35 31.67 -0.32
CA PRO A 514 0.80 32.04 0.51
C PRO A 514 1.93 31.05 0.27
N ILE A 515 3.16 31.56 0.10
CA ILE A 515 4.35 30.74 -0.14
C ILE A 515 5.28 30.87 1.06
N ARG A 516 5.71 29.75 1.63
CA ARG A 516 6.72 29.70 2.68
C ARG A 516 7.95 28.97 2.17
N VAL A 517 9.12 29.57 2.36
CA VAL A 517 10.40 28.91 2.08
C VAL A 517 10.94 28.36 3.39
N VAL A 518 11.26 27.08 3.40
CA VAL A 518 11.64 26.32 4.59
C VAL A 518 12.96 25.60 4.34
N GLN A 519 13.83 25.64 5.35
CA GLN A 519 14.98 24.74 5.45
C GLN A 519 14.55 23.50 6.23
N LEU A 520 14.47 22.35 5.54
CA LEU A 520 14.02 21.10 6.13
C LEU A 520 15.01 20.62 7.19
N LEU A 521 14.49 20.26 8.37
CA LEU A 521 15.24 19.63 9.45
C LEU A 521 14.96 18.14 9.55
N TYR A 522 13.70 17.74 9.40
CA TYR A 522 13.25 16.37 9.56
C TYR A 522 12.00 16.12 8.74
N ASN A 523 11.88 14.92 8.17
CA ASN A 523 10.66 14.45 7.52
C ASN A 523 10.37 12.97 7.87
N ALA A 524 9.11 12.58 7.78
CA ALA A 524 8.65 11.22 8.11
C ALA A 524 7.33 10.89 7.39
N GLY A 525 6.92 9.62 7.43
CA GLY A 525 5.72 9.13 6.75
C GLY A 525 5.94 8.99 5.24
N ASP A 526 5.07 9.56 4.41
CA ASP A 526 5.12 9.48 2.94
C ASP A 526 6.25 10.30 2.30
N VAL A 527 7.50 9.91 2.60
CA VAL A 527 8.73 10.56 2.12
C VAL A 527 9.73 9.54 1.59
N LYS A 528 9.21 8.46 0.99
CA LYS A 528 10.00 7.37 0.40
C LYS A 528 10.61 7.77 -0.94
N GLY A 529 11.70 7.11 -1.31
CA GLY A 529 12.32 7.28 -2.61
C GLY A 529 12.77 8.73 -2.90
N PRO A 530 12.49 9.27 -4.10
CA PRO A 530 12.84 10.64 -4.45
C PRO A 530 12.24 11.67 -3.49
N GLN A 531 13.10 12.47 -2.86
CA GLN A 531 12.65 13.46 -1.86
C GLN A 531 11.85 14.61 -2.47
N THR A 532 10.79 15.03 -1.77
CA THR A 532 9.96 16.20 -2.10
C THR A 532 10.76 17.50 -2.09
N VAL A 533 10.51 18.41 -3.04
CA VAL A 533 11.15 19.75 -3.10
C VAL A 533 10.20 20.88 -2.74
N ALA A 534 8.91 20.68 -2.95
CA ALA A 534 7.84 21.59 -2.62
C ALA A 534 6.53 20.81 -2.53
N PHE A 535 5.57 21.35 -1.80
CA PHE A 535 4.22 20.80 -1.70
C PHE A 535 3.20 21.92 -1.52
N ASN A 536 1.96 21.67 -1.94
CA ASN A 536 0.85 22.62 -1.94
C ASN A 536 -0.36 21.98 -1.23
N LEU A 537 -0.75 22.54 -0.10
CA LEU A 537 -1.73 21.95 0.82
C LEU A 537 -2.73 23.01 1.33
N PRO A 538 -3.88 22.60 1.92
CA PRO A 538 -4.39 21.23 2.00
C PRO A 538 -5.02 20.75 0.68
N ASN A 539 -5.23 19.44 0.57
CA ASN A 539 -5.93 18.80 -0.57
C ASN A 539 -7.46 18.79 -0.41
N ASP A 540 -8.00 19.14 0.77
CA ASP A 540 -9.43 19.16 1.05
C ASP A 540 -10.15 20.28 0.28
N GLU A 541 -10.96 19.89 -0.71
CA GLU A 541 -11.68 20.82 -1.58
C GLU A 541 -12.57 21.82 -0.82
N ARG A 542 -13.06 21.47 0.38
CA ARG A 542 -13.85 22.39 1.21
C ARG A 542 -13.00 23.61 1.59
N ILE A 543 -11.78 23.36 2.04
CA ILE A 543 -10.84 24.41 2.45
C ILE A 543 -10.31 25.16 1.24
N VAL A 544 -9.96 24.44 0.17
CA VAL A 544 -9.48 25.07 -1.07
C VAL A 544 -10.50 26.06 -1.62
N ASN A 545 -11.79 25.71 -1.61
CA ASN A 545 -12.85 26.61 -2.07
C ASN A 545 -13.07 27.81 -1.12
N ASP A 546 -12.98 27.59 0.20
CA ASP A 546 -13.25 28.64 1.17
C ASP A 546 -12.08 29.62 1.38
N ARG A 547 -10.84 29.12 1.28
CA ARG A 547 -9.62 29.81 1.75
C ARG A 547 -8.42 29.69 0.80
N GLY A 548 -8.48 28.83 -0.21
CA GLY A 548 -7.35 28.53 -1.09
C GLY A 548 -6.36 27.54 -0.47
N THR A 549 -5.13 27.52 -0.98
CA THR A 549 -4.04 26.66 -0.50
C THR A 549 -2.83 27.49 -0.06
N SER A 550 -1.85 26.85 0.58
CA SER A 550 -0.52 27.39 0.82
C SER A 550 0.55 26.46 0.27
N MET A 551 1.63 27.05 -0.22
CA MET A 551 2.78 26.32 -0.73
C MET A 551 3.96 26.39 0.24
N VAL A 552 4.67 25.27 0.38
CA VAL A 552 5.95 25.20 1.08
C VAL A 552 7.04 24.76 0.12
N MET A 553 8.15 25.48 0.10
CA MET A 553 9.35 25.20 -0.70
C MET A 553 10.48 24.73 0.21
N LEU A 554 11.05 23.55 -0.04
CA LEU A 554 12.16 22.97 0.73
C LEU A 554 13.49 23.35 0.08
N LYS A 555 14.08 24.46 0.54
CA LYS A 555 15.23 25.10 -0.12
C LYS A 555 16.50 24.26 -0.03
N ASN A 556 16.90 23.79 1.14
CA ASN A 556 18.10 22.95 1.31
C ASN A 556 18.00 21.60 0.58
N VAL A 557 16.79 21.04 0.43
CA VAL A 557 16.56 19.86 -0.42
C VAL A 557 16.75 20.21 -1.90
N SER A 558 16.25 21.37 -2.33
CA SER A 558 16.45 21.87 -3.69
C SER A 558 17.92 22.15 -3.99
N GLU A 559 18.66 22.75 -3.05
CA GLU A 559 20.12 22.97 -3.15
C GLU A 559 20.87 21.64 -3.31
N ALA A 560 20.49 20.63 -2.52
CA ALA A 560 21.05 19.29 -2.62
C ALA A 560 20.81 18.65 -3.99
N LYS A 561 19.56 18.69 -4.49
CA LYS A 561 19.22 18.15 -5.82
C LYS A 561 19.91 18.91 -6.95
N PHE A 562 20.00 20.23 -6.87
CA PHE A 562 20.73 21.03 -7.83
C PHE A 562 22.19 20.56 -7.91
N LYS A 563 22.87 20.51 -6.77
CA LYS A 563 24.30 20.18 -6.70
C LYS A 563 24.60 18.74 -7.08
N HIS A 564 23.80 17.78 -6.62
CA HIS A 564 24.10 16.35 -6.75
C HIS A 564 23.43 15.68 -7.94
N ILE A 565 22.44 16.32 -8.58
CA ILE A 565 21.69 15.76 -9.70
C ILE A 565 21.75 16.68 -10.92
N LEU A 566 21.24 17.92 -10.81
CA LEU A 566 21.12 18.79 -11.99
C LEU A 566 22.48 19.23 -12.55
N GLN A 567 23.42 19.59 -11.68
CA GLN A 567 24.76 20.02 -12.09
C GLN A 567 25.51 18.89 -12.83
N PRO A 568 25.64 17.65 -12.28
CA PRO A 568 26.23 16.54 -13.03
C PRO A 568 25.51 16.20 -14.34
N ILE A 569 24.18 16.35 -14.41
CA ILE A 569 23.43 16.18 -15.66
C ILE A 569 23.86 17.25 -16.67
N SER A 570 23.98 18.51 -16.25
CA SER A 570 24.41 19.60 -17.14
C SER A 570 25.83 19.41 -17.66
N ASP A 571 26.73 18.83 -16.87
CA ASP A 571 28.11 18.57 -17.28
C ASP A 571 28.19 17.58 -18.46
N VAL A 572 27.17 16.74 -18.63
CA VAL A 572 27.06 15.71 -19.68
C VAL A 572 26.18 16.15 -20.85
N CYS A 573 25.08 16.86 -20.56
CA CYS A 573 24.01 17.08 -21.54
C CYS A 573 24.10 18.39 -22.34
N ILE A 574 24.90 19.36 -21.91
CA ILE A 574 25.01 20.68 -22.57
C ILE A 574 26.49 21.09 -22.78
N THR A 575 26.73 22.10 -23.63
CA THR A 575 28.10 22.55 -23.93
C THR A 575 28.72 23.30 -22.75
N LYS A 576 30.05 23.41 -22.71
CA LYS A 576 30.78 24.13 -21.65
C LYS A 576 30.34 25.58 -21.50
N GLU A 577 30.05 26.25 -22.61
CA GLU A 577 29.59 27.63 -22.61
C GLU A 577 28.20 27.76 -21.98
N GLN A 578 27.34 26.75 -22.13
CA GLN A 578 26.01 26.72 -21.52
C GLN A 578 26.05 26.34 -20.03
N GLN A 579 27.06 25.58 -19.60
CA GLN A 579 27.25 25.21 -18.19
C GLN A 579 27.44 26.45 -17.29
N GLU A 580 28.04 27.53 -17.80
CA GLU A 580 28.18 28.80 -17.06
C GLU A 580 26.83 29.50 -16.78
N LEU A 581 25.76 29.10 -17.47
CA LEU A 581 24.39 29.62 -17.28
C LEU A 581 23.56 28.76 -16.33
N VAL A 582 24.12 27.66 -15.80
CA VAL A 582 23.43 26.78 -14.87
C VAL A 582 23.72 27.22 -13.44
N ASP A 583 22.74 27.87 -12.81
CA ASP A 583 22.86 28.35 -11.44
C ASP A 583 21.64 27.97 -10.58
N PHE A 584 21.85 27.93 -9.26
CA PHE A 584 20.83 27.52 -8.30
C PHE A 584 19.65 28.49 -8.24
N GLU A 585 19.90 29.80 -8.34
CA GLU A 585 18.83 30.80 -8.23
C GLU A 585 17.85 30.66 -9.41
N SER A 586 18.35 30.41 -10.62
CA SER A 586 17.52 30.11 -11.79
C SER A 586 16.70 28.83 -11.60
N PHE A 587 17.31 27.74 -11.11
CA PHE A 587 16.59 26.48 -10.84
C PHE A 587 15.50 26.64 -9.76
N PHE A 588 15.82 27.33 -8.68
CA PHE A 588 14.92 27.56 -7.56
C PHE A 588 13.78 28.50 -7.96
N THR A 589 14.09 29.61 -8.63
CA THR A 589 13.10 30.56 -9.17
C THR A 589 12.19 29.90 -10.18
N HIS A 590 12.70 29.06 -11.08
CA HIS A 590 11.85 28.29 -11.99
C HIS A 590 10.89 27.37 -11.25
N THR A 591 11.33 26.72 -10.16
CA THR A 591 10.44 25.89 -9.33
C THR A 591 9.34 26.74 -8.69
N ILE A 592 9.66 27.93 -8.17
CA ILE A 592 8.65 28.85 -7.63
C ILE A 592 7.65 29.25 -8.72
N CYS A 593 8.14 29.69 -9.89
CA CYS A 593 7.29 30.04 -11.01
C CYS A 593 6.41 28.87 -11.44
N HIS A 594 6.95 27.64 -11.47
CA HIS A 594 6.19 26.43 -11.78
C HIS A 594 4.98 26.28 -10.88
N GLU A 595 5.18 26.44 -9.58
CA GLU A 595 4.11 26.24 -8.62
C GLU A 595 3.11 27.40 -8.59
N CYS A 596 3.59 28.65 -8.74
CA CYS A 596 2.71 29.80 -8.97
C CYS A 596 1.84 29.61 -10.22
N CYS A 597 2.38 28.98 -11.27
CA CYS A 597 1.65 28.68 -12.49
C CYS A 597 0.50 27.69 -12.31
N HIS A 598 0.48 26.86 -11.25
CA HIS A 598 -0.69 26.02 -10.96
C HIS A 598 -1.92 26.85 -10.56
N GLY A 599 -1.73 28.08 -10.09
CA GLY A 599 -2.80 29.00 -9.68
C GLY A 599 -3.33 29.95 -10.76
N ILE A 600 -2.81 29.87 -12.00
CA ILE A 600 -3.17 30.75 -13.12
C ILE A 600 -3.53 29.93 -14.38
N GLY A 601 -4.25 30.55 -15.31
CA GLY A 601 -4.80 29.92 -16.50
C GLY A 601 -6.16 29.25 -16.26
N PRO A 602 -6.64 28.43 -17.22
CA PRO A 602 -7.97 27.85 -17.14
C PRO A 602 -8.02 26.68 -16.14
N HIS A 603 -8.81 26.81 -15.07
CA HIS A 603 -9.13 25.70 -14.15
C HIS A 603 -10.51 25.09 -14.43
N THR A 604 -11.48 25.95 -14.73
CA THR A 604 -12.85 25.58 -15.08
C THR A 604 -13.05 25.83 -16.56
N ILE A 605 -13.56 24.83 -17.28
CA ILE A 605 -13.87 24.91 -18.71
C ILE A 605 -15.36 24.64 -18.92
N THR A 606 -15.91 25.23 -19.97
CA THR A 606 -17.26 24.90 -20.44
C THR A 606 -17.12 23.91 -21.60
N LEU A 607 -17.66 22.71 -21.44
CA LEU A 607 -17.68 21.69 -22.49
C LEU A 607 -18.62 22.11 -23.63
N PRO A 608 -18.49 21.54 -24.84
CA PRO A 608 -19.37 21.87 -25.98
C PRO A 608 -20.87 21.67 -25.72
N ASN A 609 -21.23 20.84 -24.73
CA ASN A 609 -22.60 20.61 -24.29
C ASN A 609 -23.12 21.65 -23.27
N GLY A 610 -22.34 22.70 -22.98
CA GLY A 610 -22.68 23.76 -22.02
C GLY A 610 -22.45 23.41 -20.56
N GLN A 611 -22.01 22.18 -20.22
CA GLN A 611 -21.67 21.83 -18.84
C GLN A 611 -20.32 22.42 -18.43
N LYS A 612 -20.26 22.93 -17.20
CA LYS A 612 -18.99 23.26 -16.56
C LYS A 612 -18.28 21.98 -16.15
N SER A 613 -16.99 21.91 -16.44
CA SER A 613 -16.07 20.84 -16.04
C SER A 613 -14.76 21.46 -15.56
N THR A 614 -13.87 20.66 -14.98
CA THR A 614 -12.51 21.10 -14.69
C THR A 614 -11.57 20.59 -15.77
N VAL A 615 -10.45 21.28 -15.99
CA VAL A 615 -9.41 20.80 -16.92
C VAL A 615 -8.95 19.39 -16.54
N ARG A 616 -8.87 19.08 -15.24
CA ARG A 616 -8.51 17.75 -14.72
C ARG A 616 -9.51 16.66 -15.13
N LEU A 617 -10.81 16.93 -15.11
CA LEU A 617 -11.86 15.97 -15.48
C LEU A 617 -11.99 15.76 -16.99
N GLY A 618 -11.79 16.82 -17.78
CA GLY A 618 -11.85 16.75 -19.25
C GLY A 618 -10.73 15.90 -19.89
N TRP A 619 -9.65 15.63 -19.14
CA TRP A 619 -8.41 15.01 -19.63
C TRP A 619 -8.14 13.61 -19.06
N ARG A 620 -9.16 12.90 -18.54
CA ARG A 620 -9.06 11.55 -17.93
C ARG A 620 -8.45 10.44 -18.83
N SER A 621 -7.97 10.77 -20.02
CA SER A 621 -7.25 9.87 -20.95
C SER A 621 -5.79 10.25 -21.21
N SER A 622 -5.18 11.19 -20.46
CA SER A 622 -3.81 11.67 -20.77
C SER A 622 -2.99 12.09 -19.53
N PRO A 623 -1.65 11.82 -19.48
CA PRO A 623 -0.78 12.09 -18.32
C PRO A 623 -0.41 13.59 -18.13
N PHE A 624 -1.29 14.51 -18.56
CA PHE A 624 -0.95 15.91 -18.85
C PHE A 624 -1.16 17.00 -17.75
N PRO A 625 -1.63 16.75 -16.50
CA PRO A 625 -1.72 17.86 -15.52
C PRO A 625 -0.37 18.57 -15.30
N SER A 626 0.73 17.81 -15.28
CA SER A 626 2.10 18.34 -15.21
C SER A 626 2.55 19.06 -16.49
N LEU A 627 1.90 18.76 -17.63
CA LEU A 627 2.15 19.38 -18.92
C LEU A 627 1.44 20.72 -19.08
N LEU A 628 0.30 21.01 -18.45
CA LEU A 628 -0.28 22.36 -18.51
C LEU A 628 0.64 23.37 -17.80
N ALA A 629 1.14 22.99 -16.62
CA ALA A 629 2.15 23.74 -15.88
C ALA A 629 3.55 23.72 -16.54
N ARG A 630 3.79 22.85 -17.54
CA ARG A 630 4.99 22.91 -18.42
C ARG A 630 4.72 23.60 -19.76
N ALA A 631 3.49 23.70 -20.23
CA ALA A 631 3.10 24.24 -21.54
C ALA A 631 2.80 25.73 -21.47
N THR A 632 2.43 26.27 -20.31
CA THR A 632 2.53 27.71 -20.02
C THR A 632 4.00 28.18 -19.92
N LYS A 633 5.00 27.30 -20.10
CA LYS A 633 6.44 27.58 -19.94
C LYS A 633 7.24 27.74 -21.24
N PHE A 634 6.63 28.22 -22.33
CA PHE A 634 7.38 28.84 -23.43
C PHE A 634 6.81 30.21 -23.77
#